data_AF-A0A6P7U4S2-F1
#
_entry.id   AF-A0A6P7U4S2-F1
#
_cell.length_a   1.000
_cell.length_b   1.000
_cell.length_c   1.000
_cell.angle_alpha   90.00
_cell.angle_beta   90.00
_cell.angle_gamma   90.00
#
_symmetry.space_group_name_H-M   'P 1'
#
loop_
_entity.id
_entity.type
_entity.pdbx_description
1 polymer ?
#
loop_
_entity_poly.entity_id
_entity_poly.type
_entity_poly.pdbx_seq_one_letter_code
_entity_poly.pdbx_strand_id
1 'polypeptide(L)'
;MVFMDGLSKDELNSIAKALKNEKFRNLLAEYAEELKDPENRRRYEEEITELEKQRGRDIQFILPEPGFCLKARSKDSDTIFYINMSSNKDIQKPSCRRERANQSGATWSIPHSIFKPKEGTTPNLKQCTIVDVVFHPDTISLSRNAAFSKMAIQVAIESINKAFDLRIDPRSAKSLKILYKGTPTASIINKDGSNRPVDPPTLEELLPNNPKCIPTENNQPTRPEFQIKYRSKVELRDYDRLSTPADRSRPNELQLTVFLPNVTSAGDVDLEIFERHAVLSAPPPLNYDLHIPFKQSVDEDKGRAVFDKTHKKLIVTLPIVYKDLPPQHPPIVSEIQPEENEPVSDVPIEEPPVLLGKEIDQISREMPIFDSRLEDDGLYLILRTPGVSPDNLTVEVSEENRLCVLLTSLGQGGFPLYYKLALSVEGATCLSYRTDISQDNVLLVILYTAGEQVPVIHYGPSFENLSLVSPPSNGV
;
A
#
# COMPACT_ATOMS: atom_id res chain seq x y z
N MET A 1 1.94 15.84 -20.25
CA MET A 1 2.98 15.05 -20.94
C MET A 1 4.34 15.51 -20.44
N VAL A 2 4.79 15.03 -19.27
CA VAL A 2 6.12 15.29 -18.73
C VAL A 2 6.57 13.98 -18.07
N PHE A 3 7.20 13.13 -18.87
CA PHE A 3 7.88 11.89 -18.47
C PHE A 3 9.35 11.94 -18.94
N MET A 4 9.89 13.14 -19.19
CA MET A 4 10.97 13.34 -20.16
C MET A 4 12.14 14.20 -19.63
N ASP A 5 12.34 14.31 -18.32
CA ASP A 5 13.62 14.82 -17.79
C ASP A 5 14.57 13.61 -17.66
N GLY A 6 15.51 13.51 -18.61
CA GLY A 6 16.48 12.41 -18.70
C GLY A 6 16.56 11.73 -20.07
N LEU A 7 15.63 12.02 -20.99
CA LEU A 7 15.62 11.48 -22.34
C LEU A 7 16.24 12.47 -23.33
N SER A 8 17.19 11.98 -24.13
CA SER A 8 17.80 12.73 -25.22
C SER A 8 16.76 13.06 -26.31
N LYS A 9 17.07 14.08 -27.13
CA LYS A 9 16.19 14.47 -28.26
C LYS A 9 15.94 13.32 -29.23
N ASP A 10 16.92 12.44 -29.40
CA ASP A 10 16.83 11.30 -30.30
C ASP A 10 15.91 10.20 -29.74
N GLU A 11 15.96 9.95 -28.43
CA GLU A 11 15.03 9.04 -27.75
C GLU A 11 13.59 9.56 -27.80
N LEU A 12 13.41 10.86 -27.57
CA LEU A 12 12.12 11.54 -27.72
C LEU A 12 11.54 11.35 -29.13
N ASN A 13 12.37 11.54 -30.16
CA ASN A 13 11.97 11.34 -31.55
C ASN A 13 11.68 9.87 -31.87
N SER A 14 12.45 8.95 -31.29
CA SER A 14 12.23 7.50 -31.44
C SER A 14 10.90 7.08 -30.83
N ILE A 15 10.61 7.50 -29.58
CA ILE A 15 9.34 7.24 -28.91
C ILE A 15 8.18 7.85 -29.70
N ALA A 16 8.32 9.09 -30.17
CA ALA A 16 7.30 9.75 -30.99
C ALA A 16 7.05 9.00 -32.32
N LYS A 17 8.07 8.37 -32.90
CA LYS A 17 7.94 7.54 -34.10
C LYS A 17 7.30 6.18 -33.79
N ALA A 18 7.69 5.54 -32.69
CA ALA A 18 7.11 4.28 -32.23
C ALA A 18 5.62 4.42 -31.91
N LEU A 19 5.22 5.50 -31.23
CA LEU A 19 3.81 5.80 -30.93
C LEU A 19 2.95 6.06 -32.17
N LYS A 20 3.54 6.39 -33.33
CA LYS A 20 2.82 6.50 -34.61
C LYS A 20 2.57 5.14 -35.27
N ASN A 21 3.27 4.09 -34.85
CA ASN A 21 3.09 2.74 -35.39
C ASN A 21 1.89 2.05 -34.72
N GLU A 22 0.92 1.63 -35.52
CA GLU A 22 -0.31 0.98 -35.01
C GLU A 22 -0.02 -0.33 -34.27
N LYS A 23 0.91 -1.15 -34.77
CA LYS A 23 1.27 -2.41 -34.11
C LYS A 23 1.87 -2.16 -32.73
N PHE A 24 2.74 -1.16 -32.61
CA PHE A 24 3.34 -0.78 -31.32
C PHE A 24 2.27 -0.26 -30.35
N ARG A 25 1.32 0.55 -30.82
CA ARG A 25 0.21 1.02 -29.98
C ARG A 25 -0.65 -0.14 -29.48
N ASN A 26 -0.94 -1.12 -30.34
CA ASN A 26 -1.74 -2.29 -29.97
C ASN A 26 -0.99 -3.15 -28.94
N LEU A 27 0.29 -3.47 -29.17
CA LEU A 27 1.14 -4.18 -28.20
C LEU A 27 1.25 -3.45 -26.85
N LEU A 28 1.42 -2.12 -26.89
CA LEU A 28 1.49 -1.31 -25.68
C LEU A 28 0.15 -1.28 -24.94
N ALA A 29 -0.97 -1.31 -25.68
CA ALA A 29 -2.31 -1.38 -25.11
C ALA A 29 -2.58 -2.76 -24.48
N GLU A 30 -2.26 -3.84 -25.20
CA GLU A 30 -2.35 -5.23 -24.70
C GLU A 30 -1.53 -5.39 -23.40
N TYR A 31 -0.29 -4.92 -23.37
CA TYR A 31 0.53 -4.93 -22.16
C TYR A 31 -0.10 -4.10 -21.02
N ALA A 32 -0.64 -2.93 -21.32
CA ALA A 32 -1.31 -2.10 -20.33
C ALA A 32 -2.63 -2.72 -19.81
N GLU A 33 -3.31 -3.53 -20.62
CA GLU A 33 -4.48 -4.32 -20.24
C GLU A 33 -4.07 -5.52 -19.37
N GLU A 34 -3.00 -6.22 -19.75
CA GLU A 34 -2.45 -7.34 -18.98
C GLU A 34 -2.06 -6.93 -17.55
N LEU A 35 -1.48 -5.73 -17.38
CA LEU A 35 -1.14 -5.16 -16.06
C LEU A 35 -2.36 -4.67 -15.26
N LYS A 36 -3.48 -4.37 -15.94
CA LYS A 36 -4.72 -3.95 -15.28
C LYS A 36 -5.57 -5.12 -14.83
N ASP A 37 -5.37 -6.29 -15.43
CA ASP A 37 -6.09 -7.51 -15.08
C ASP A 37 -5.88 -7.85 -13.59
N PRO A 38 -6.94 -7.86 -12.77
CA PRO A 38 -6.84 -8.20 -11.35
C PRO A 38 -6.30 -9.63 -11.13
N GLU A 39 -6.54 -10.57 -12.04
CA GLU A 39 -6.06 -11.95 -11.89
C GLU A 39 -4.55 -12.05 -12.13
N ASN A 40 -4.00 -11.34 -13.12
CA ASN A 40 -2.56 -11.30 -13.35
C ASN A 40 -1.83 -10.64 -12.17
N ARG A 41 -2.42 -9.58 -11.62
CA ARG A 41 -1.90 -8.94 -10.41
C ARG A 41 -1.91 -9.91 -9.23
N ARG A 42 -3.02 -10.62 -9.01
CA ARG A 42 -3.13 -11.60 -7.93
C ARG A 42 -2.07 -12.69 -8.04
N ARG A 43 -1.89 -13.26 -9.25
CA ARG A 43 -0.85 -14.27 -9.51
C ARG A 43 0.56 -13.73 -9.22
N TYR A 44 0.85 -12.54 -9.70
CA TYR A 44 2.13 -11.87 -9.44
C TYR A 44 2.36 -11.65 -7.94
N GLU A 45 1.36 -11.14 -7.22
CA GLU A 45 1.45 -10.91 -5.78
C GLU A 45 1.62 -12.22 -5.00
N GLU A 46 0.96 -13.30 -5.41
CA GLU A 46 1.11 -14.65 -4.84
C GLU A 46 2.51 -15.21 -5.05
N GLU A 47 3.03 -15.16 -6.27
CA GLU A 47 4.40 -15.61 -6.61
C GLU A 47 5.45 -14.86 -5.78
N ILE A 48 5.32 -13.53 -5.68
CA ILE A 48 6.26 -12.71 -4.90
C ILE A 48 6.16 -13.04 -3.40
N THR A 49 4.95 -13.24 -2.90
CA THR A 49 4.71 -13.61 -1.50
C THR A 49 5.31 -14.97 -1.17
N GLU A 50 5.18 -15.96 -2.06
CA GLU A 50 5.78 -17.28 -1.90
C GLU A 50 7.31 -17.22 -1.94
N LEU A 51 7.90 -16.44 -2.85
CA LEU A 51 9.34 -16.24 -2.94
C LEU A 51 9.92 -15.60 -1.69
N GLU A 52 9.29 -14.55 -1.15
CA GLU A 52 9.73 -13.92 0.09
C GLU A 52 9.50 -14.82 1.31
N LYS A 53 8.44 -15.63 1.30
CA LYS A 53 8.21 -16.65 2.34
C LYS A 53 9.30 -17.73 2.34
N GLN A 54 9.77 -18.16 1.17
CA GLN A 54 10.94 -19.06 1.06
C GLN A 54 12.21 -18.42 1.62
N ARG A 55 12.33 -17.09 1.57
CA ARG A 55 13.41 -16.31 2.21
C ARG A 55 13.17 -16.06 3.71
N GLY A 56 12.09 -16.61 4.27
CA GLY A 56 11.72 -16.47 5.68
C GLY A 56 11.04 -15.15 6.02
N ARG A 57 10.47 -14.44 5.03
CA ARG A 57 9.72 -13.19 5.24
C ARG A 57 8.25 -13.39 4.90
N ASP A 58 7.38 -13.02 5.82
CA ASP A 58 5.94 -12.96 5.54
C ASP A 58 5.59 -11.54 5.13
N ILE A 59 5.34 -11.36 3.83
CA ILE A 59 5.05 -10.05 3.24
C ILE A 59 3.58 -9.92 2.85
N GLN A 60 3.15 -8.67 2.70
CA GLN A 60 1.83 -8.32 2.20
C GLN A 60 1.91 -7.08 1.34
N PHE A 61 1.20 -7.11 0.21
CA PHE A 61 1.03 -5.94 -0.64
C PHE A 61 -0.07 -5.04 -0.09
N ILE A 62 0.22 -3.75 0.01
CA ILE A 62 -0.71 -2.71 0.36
C ILE A 62 -0.88 -1.80 -0.85
N LEU A 63 -2.07 -1.86 -1.45
CA LEU A 63 -2.50 -0.90 -2.45
C LEU A 63 -3.28 0.24 -1.76
N PRO A 64 -2.82 1.50 -1.85
CA PRO A 64 -3.51 2.62 -1.23
C PRO A 64 -4.77 3.01 -2.02
N GLU A 65 -5.88 3.11 -1.32
CA GLU A 65 -7.12 3.69 -1.82
C GLU A 65 -7.12 5.21 -1.56
N PRO A 66 -7.45 6.04 -2.57
CA PRO A 66 -7.51 7.50 -2.42
C PRO A 66 -8.43 7.98 -1.29
N GLY A 67 -7.88 8.78 -0.36
CA GLY A 67 -8.63 9.46 0.69
C GLY A 67 -8.67 10.98 0.47
N PHE A 68 -7.64 11.70 0.91
CA PHE A 68 -7.48 13.13 0.62
C PHE A 68 -6.01 13.54 0.48
N CYS A 69 -5.74 14.59 -0.30
CA CYS A 69 -4.37 15.04 -0.56
C CYS A 69 -4.07 16.37 0.14
N LEU A 70 -2.88 16.48 0.74
CA LEU A 70 -2.36 17.69 1.35
C LEU A 70 -1.26 18.29 0.48
N LYS A 71 -1.15 19.61 0.50
CA LYS A 71 0.01 20.35 0.03
C LYS A 71 0.71 20.99 1.22
N ALA A 72 2.01 20.72 1.39
CA ALA A 72 2.85 21.30 2.42
C ALA A 72 4.15 21.84 1.81
N ARG A 73 4.89 22.63 2.58
CA ARG A 73 6.22 23.14 2.23
C ARG A 73 7.28 22.63 3.20
N SER A 74 8.52 22.60 2.74
CA SER A 74 9.67 22.43 3.62
C SER A 74 9.81 23.62 4.59
N LYS A 75 10.43 23.39 5.74
CA LYS A 75 10.90 24.44 6.66
C LYS A 75 12.15 25.13 6.13
N ASP A 76 12.99 24.40 5.40
CA ASP A 76 14.35 24.82 5.07
C ASP A 76 14.55 25.18 3.59
N SER A 77 13.60 24.81 2.72
CA SER A 77 13.72 25.00 1.26
C SER A 77 12.38 25.38 0.60
N ASP A 78 12.40 25.80 -0.67
CA ASP A 78 11.18 26.05 -1.46
C ASP A 78 10.54 24.74 -1.99
N THR A 79 10.94 23.58 -1.45
CA THR A 79 10.40 22.29 -1.88
C THR A 79 8.95 22.14 -1.44
N ILE A 80 8.11 21.73 -2.39
CA ILE A 80 6.69 21.46 -2.16
C ILE A 80 6.50 19.95 -1.99
N PHE A 81 5.73 19.59 -0.96
CA PHE A 81 5.32 18.22 -0.69
C PHE A 81 3.83 18.04 -0.97
N TYR A 82 3.49 16.96 -1.66
CA TYR A 82 2.13 16.44 -1.76
C TYR A 82 2.04 15.18 -0.91
N ILE A 83 1.13 15.16 0.04
CA ILE A 83 0.97 14.04 0.98
C ILE A 83 -0.39 13.42 0.73
N ASN A 84 -0.43 12.20 0.21
CA ASN A 84 -1.65 11.45 -0.03
C ASN A 84 -2.03 10.71 1.26
N MET A 85 -3.09 11.17 1.93
CA MET A 85 -3.70 10.50 3.06
C MET A 85 -4.66 9.44 2.50
N SER A 86 -4.17 8.21 2.41
CA SER A 86 -4.83 7.10 1.71
C SER A 86 -5.26 6.02 2.70
N SER A 87 -6.12 5.09 2.28
CA SER A 87 -6.58 3.98 3.12
C SER A 87 -6.23 2.61 2.57
N ASN A 88 -6.07 1.65 3.47
CA ASN A 88 -6.07 0.22 3.16
C ASN A 88 -6.54 -0.56 4.41
N LYS A 89 -7.42 -1.54 4.22
CA LYS A 89 -8.05 -2.32 5.29
C LYS A 89 -7.08 -3.18 6.10
N ASP A 90 -5.90 -3.46 5.56
CA ASP A 90 -4.87 -4.29 6.20
C ASP A 90 -4.03 -3.50 7.21
N ILE A 91 -4.17 -2.17 7.25
CA ILE A 91 -3.58 -1.34 8.30
C ILE A 91 -4.41 -1.47 9.58
N GLN A 92 -3.75 -1.56 10.74
CA GLN A 92 -4.44 -1.64 12.02
C GLN A 92 -5.37 -0.43 12.25
N LYS A 93 -6.57 -0.70 12.78
CA LYS A 93 -7.58 0.33 13.11
C LYS A 93 -7.05 1.38 14.10
N PRO A 94 -7.45 2.65 13.98
CA PRO A 94 -7.18 3.64 15.00
C PRO A 94 -7.87 3.24 16.30
N SER A 95 -7.21 3.47 17.43
CA SER A 95 -7.77 3.16 18.74
C SER A 95 -7.58 4.32 19.70
N CYS A 96 -8.53 4.47 20.62
CA CYS A 96 -8.52 5.51 21.63
C CYS A 96 -8.56 4.86 23.01
N ARG A 97 -7.66 5.28 23.92
CA ARG A 97 -7.67 4.89 25.33
C ARG A 97 -7.86 6.12 26.21
N ARG A 98 -8.87 6.10 27.09
CA ARG A 98 -9.01 7.07 28.18
C ARG A 98 -8.17 6.58 29.37
N GLU A 99 -7.33 7.44 29.92
CA GLU A 99 -6.43 7.05 31.02
C GLU A 99 -7.16 6.92 32.38
N ARG A 100 -8.18 7.75 32.65
CA ARG A 100 -9.02 7.69 33.87
C ARG A 100 -10.43 8.29 33.63
N ALA A 101 -11.44 7.78 34.33
CA ALA A 101 -12.84 8.23 34.22
C ALA A 101 -13.07 9.72 34.56
N ASN A 102 -12.21 10.30 35.42
CA ASN A 102 -12.33 11.69 35.90
C ASN A 102 -11.27 12.66 35.33
N GLN A 103 -10.48 12.26 34.33
CA GLN A 103 -9.56 13.16 33.64
C GLN A 103 -10.04 13.43 32.21
N SER A 104 -10.07 14.72 31.84
CA SER A 104 -10.33 15.18 30.49
C SER A 104 -9.10 14.94 29.61
N GLY A 105 -9.09 13.82 28.90
CA GLY A 105 -8.06 13.50 27.91
C GLY A 105 -8.15 12.04 27.47
N ALA A 106 -8.03 11.80 26.17
CA ALA A 106 -7.88 10.45 25.64
C ALA A 106 -6.71 10.40 24.66
N THR A 107 -5.98 9.30 24.71
CA THR A 107 -4.78 9.06 23.91
C THR A 107 -5.18 8.26 22.68
N TRP A 108 -4.82 8.75 21.50
CA TRP A 108 -5.03 8.07 20.23
C TRP A 108 -3.79 7.29 19.81
N SER A 109 -4.01 6.07 19.35
CA SER A 109 -3.08 5.33 18.50
C SER A 109 -3.62 5.38 17.07
N ILE A 110 -2.83 5.91 16.14
CA ILE A 110 -3.15 6.02 14.72
C ILE A 110 -2.10 5.25 13.91
N PRO A 111 -2.25 3.91 13.78
CA PRO A 111 -1.35 3.10 12.97
C PRO A 111 -1.39 3.51 11.51
N HIS A 112 -0.23 3.51 10.87
CA HIS A 112 -0.07 3.92 9.48
C HIS A 112 1.19 3.34 8.88
N SER A 113 1.22 3.25 7.55
CA SER A 113 2.40 2.91 6.76
C SER A 113 2.77 4.10 5.88
N ILE A 114 4.06 4.29 5.63
CA ILE A 114 4.57 5.40 4.83
C ILE A 114 5.39 4.84 3.69
N PHE A 115 5.01 5.18 2.47
CA PHE A 115 5.72 4.71 1.29
C PHE A 115 6.91 5.60 0.97
N LYS A 116 7.86 5.05 0.20
CA LYS A 116 9.03 5.79 -0.27
C LYS A 116 8.59 7.07 -1.02
N PRO A 117 9.20 8.23 -0.75
CA PRO A 117 8.90 9.46 -1.46
C PRO A 117 9.15 9.32 -2.96
N LYS A 118 8.22 9.84 -3.76
CA LYS A 118 8.28 9.84 -5.23
C LYS A 118 8.55 11.25 -5.72
N GLU A 119 9.38 11.39 -6.73
CA GLU A 119 9.51 12.66 -7.43
C GLU A 119 8.29 12.89 -8.33
N GLY A 120 7.88 14.15 -8.45
CA GLY A 120 6.75 14.53 -9.29
C GLY A 120 6.81 15.99 -9.71
N THR A 121 5.86 16.36 -10.56
CA THR A 121 5.76 17.73 -11.09
C THR A 121 4.39 18.33 -10.82
N THR A 122 4.39 19.61 -10.46
CA THR A 122 3.18 20.42 -10.33
C THR A 122 2.64 20.85 -11.70
N PRO A 123 1.37 21.28 -11.81
CA PRO A 123 0.84 21.86 -13.05
C PRO A 123 1.67 23.04 -13.58
N ASN A 124 2.36 23.76 -12.69
CA ASN A 124 3.23 24.89 -13.03
C ASN A 124 4.68 24.45 -13.33
N LEU A 125 4.90 23.17 -13.62
CA LEU A 125 6.20 22.59 -13.96
C LEU A 125 7.29 22.70 -12.86
N LYS A 126 6.92 23.05 -11.63
CA LYS A 126 7.83 22.96 -10.48
C LYS A 126 7.94 21.53 -9.98
N GLN A 127 9.15 21.10 -9.65
CA GLN A 127 9.42 19.83 -8.98
C GLN A 127 8.75 19.80 -7.59
N CYS A 128 8.25 18.63 -7.22
CA CYS A 128 7.64 18.36 -5.92
C CYS A 128 7.88 16.91 -5.50
N THR A 129 7.79 16.66 -4.21
CA THR A 129 7.87 15.30 -3.66
C THR A 129 6.47 14.83 -3.29
N ILE A 130 6.09 13.65 -3.74
CA ILE A 130 4.82 12.99 -3.44
C ILE A 130 5.09 11.89 -2.43
N VAL A 131 4.33 11.86 -1.34
CA VAL A 131 4.47 10.85 -0.29
C VAL A 131 3.10 10.24 -0.01
N ASP A 132 3.04 8.91 0.04
CA ASP A 132 1.82 8.18 0.39
C ASP A 132 1.88 7.79 1.87
N VAL A 133 0.85 8.17 2.62
CA VAL A 133 0.62 7.72 4.00
C VAL A 133 -0.67 6.93 4.03
N VAL A 134 -0.57 5.65 4.35
CA VAL A 134 -1.67 4.71 4.28
C VAL A 134 -2.16 4.38 5.68
N PHE A 135 -3.42 4.70 5.95
CA PHE A 135 -4.10 4.43 7.21
C PHE A 135 -5.16 3.33 7.03
N HIS A 136 -5.77 2.88 8.12
CA HIS A 136 -7.04 2.15 8.01
C HIS A 136 -8.17 3.09 7.52
N PRO A 137 -9.16 2.61 6.75
CA PRO A 137 -10.32 3.41 6.29
C PRO A 137 -11.02 4.21 7.40
N ASP A 138 -11.17 3.63 8.59
CA ASP A 138 -11.74 4.31 9.76
C ASP A 138 -11.03 5.63 10.09
N THR A 139 -9.71 5.72 9.93
CA THR A 139 -8.94 6.96 10.15
C THR A 139 -9.32 8.04 9.15
N ILE A 140 -9.52 7.66 7.88
CA ILE A 140 -9.97 8.59 6.83
C ILE A 140 -11.39 9.07 7.13
N SER A 141 -12.29 8.17 7.54
CA SER A 141 -13.66 8.49 7.96
C SER A 141 -13.69 9.42 9.19
N LEU A 142 -12.89 9.14 10.23
CA LEU A 142 -12.76 9.98 11.42
C LEU A 142 -12.17 11.36 11.08
N SER A 143 -11.35 11.46 10.03
CA SER A 143 -10.78 12.72 9.55
C SER A 143 -11.80 13.67 8.90
N ARG A 144 -13.09 13.28 8.79
CA ARG A 144 -14.20 14.23 8.54
C ARG A 144 -14.33 15.24 9.70
N ASN A 145 -13.90 14.88 10.91
CA ASN A 145 -13.82 15.80 12.04
C ASN A 145 -12.54 16.65 11.99
N ALA A 146 -12.68 17.96 12.14
CA ALA A 146 -11.55 18.89 12.03
C ALA A 146 -10.46 18.70 13.11
N ALA A 147 -10.82 18.30 14.33
CA ALA A 147 -9.84 18.06 15.39
C ALA A 147 -9.06 16.76 15.15
N PHE A 148 -9.76 15.67 14.81
CA PHE A 148 -9.11 14.41 14.45
C PHE A 148 -8.27 14.55 13.18
N SER A 149 -8.78 15.25 12.16
CA SER A 149 -8.05 15.53 10.92
C SER A 149 -6.72 16.23 11.21
N LYS A 150 -6.71 17.27 12.05
CA LYS A 150 -5.47 17.95 12.48
C LYS A 150 -4.49 16.99 13.15
N MET A 151 -4.99 16.10 14.01
CA MET A 151 -4.17 15.09 14.69
C MET A 151 -3.58 14.08 13.71
N ALA A 152 -4.39 13.53 12.80
CA ALA A 152 -3.93 12.58 11.78
C ALA A 152 -2.91 13.21 10.83
N ILE A 153 -3.11 14.47 10.42
CA ILE A 153 -2.15 15.24 9.61
C ILE A 153 -0.83 15.43 10.36
N GLN A 154 -0.89 15.78 11.65
CA GLN A 154 0.30 15.95 12.48
C GLN A 154 1.09 14.63 12.57
N VAL A 155 0.42 13.52 12.87
CA VAL A 155 1.02 12.18 12.95
C VAL A 155 1.65 11.79 11.61
N ALA A 156 0.96 12.03 10.49
CA ALA A 156 1.49 11.76 9.16
C ALA A 156 2.80 12.51 8.90
N ILE A 157 2.80 13.82 9.13
CA ILE A 157 3.95 14.68 8.83
C ILE A 157 5.15 14.36 9.75
N GLU A 158 4.90 14.16 11.04
CA GLU A 158 5.93 13.76 12.00
C GLU A 158 6.59 12.45 11.59
N SER A 159 5.79 11.49 11.17
CA SER A 159 6.27 10.16 10.82
C SER A 159 7.02 10.16 9.48
N ILE A 160 6.58 10.96 8.51
CA ILE A 160 7.32 11.18 7.24
C ILE A 160 8.68 11.82 7.54
N ASN A 161 8.70 12.90 8.33
CA ASN A 161 9.91 13.60 8.69
C ASN A 161 10.90 12.66 9.39
N LYS A 162 10.41 11.80 10.29
CA LYS A 162 11.23 10.80 11.00
C LYS A 162 11.74 9.69 10.07
N ALA A 163 10.90 9.17 9.17
CA ALA A 163 11.23 8.02 8.33
C ALA A 163 12.26 8.33 7.24
N PHE A 164 12.23 9.55 6.69
CA PHE A 164 13.04 9.93 5.54
C PHE A 164 13.96 11.14 5.79
N ASP A 165 14.12 11.54 7.06
CA ASP A 165 14.87 12.75 7.46
C ASP A 165 14.43 14.01 6.69
N LEU A 166 13.12 14.12 6.45
CA LEU A 166 12.51 15.25 5.78
C LEU A 166 12.13 16.34 6.79
N ARG A 167 12.00 17.58 6.31
CA ARG A 167 11.69 18.76 7.14
C ARG A 167 10.44 19.47 6.68
N ILE A 168 9.35 18.74 6.56
CA ILE A 168 8.03 19.28 6.22
C ILE A 168 7.50 20.14 7.39
N ASP A 169 6.97 21.33 7.10
CA ASP A 169 6.31 22.20 8.08
C ASP A 169 4.83 21.80 8.26
N PRO A 170 4.43 21.27 9.43
CA PRO A 170 3.03 20.90 9.68
C PRO A 170 2.06 22.08 9.58
N ARG A 171 2.51 23.29 9.92
CA ARG A 171 1.67 24.51 9.87
C ARG A 171 1.37 24.97 8.44
N SER A 172 2.19 24.54 7.48
CA SER A 172 2.03 24.86 6.07
C SER A 172 1.04 23.95 5.34
N ALA A 173 0.66 22.83 5.95
CA ALA A 173 -0.17 21.81 5.34
C ALA A 173 -1.60 22.33 5.05
N LYS A 174 -2.04 22.18 3.80
CA LYS A 174 -3.38 22.55 3.34
C LYS A 174 -4.00 21.43 2.53
N SER A 175 -5.22 21.05 2.87
CA SER A 175 -5.99 20.08 2.08
C SER A 175 -6.31 20.62 0.69
N LEU A 176 -6.21 19.75 -0.30
CA LEU A 176 -6.56 20.02 -1.70
C LEU A 176 -7.94 19.43 -2.02
N LYS A 177 -8.50 19.87 -3.16
CA LYS A 177 -9.75 19.30 -3.69
C LYS A 177 -9.58 17.93 -4.34
N ILE A 178 -8.34 17.54 -4.65
CA ILE A 178 -8.03 16.22 -5.22
C ILE A 178 -7.87 15.19 -4.10
N LEU A 179 -8.31 13.96 -4.36
CA LEU A 179 -8.20 12.87 -3.38
C LEU A 179 -6.79 12.27 -3.34
N TYR A 180 -6.08 12.29 -4.47
CA TYR A 180 -4.77 11.67 -4.61
C TYR A 180 -3.95 12.36 -5.71
N LYS A 181 -2.65 12.53 -5.46
CA LYS A 181 -1.67 13.07 -6.41
C LYS A 181 -0.82 11.94 -6.98
N GLY A 182 -0.89 11.75 -8.29
CA GLY A 182 -0.19 10.66 -9.00
C GLY A 182 -1.09 9.44 -9.20
N THR A 183 -0.46 8.29 -9.45
CA THR A 183 -1.15 7.00 -9.58
C THR A 183 -0.85 6.15 -8.34
N PRO A 184 -1.86 5.59 -7.67
CA PRO A 184 -1.66 4.63 -6.59
C PRO A 184 -0.84 3.43 -7.06
N THR A 185 0.20 3.09 -6.31
CA THR A 185 1.05 1.92 -6.57
C THR A 185 1.11 1.08 -5.31
N ALA A 186 1.03 -0.24 -5.43
CA ALA A 186 1.19 -1.12 -4.28
C ALA A 186 2.59 -0.98 -3.67
N SER A 187 2.69 -1.13 -2.35
CA SER A 187 3.96 -1.26 -1.63
C SER A 187 3.93 -2.51 -0.77
N ILE A 188 5.10 -3.07 -0.49
CA ILE A 188 5.25 -4.27 0.33
C ILE A 188 5.46 -3.87 1.79
N ILE A 189 4.77 -4.54 2.71
CA ILE A 189 5.03 -4.50 4.15
C ILE A 189 5.30 -5.91 4.69
N ASN A 190 6.02 -6.01 5.80
CA ASN A 190 6.17 -7.29 6.51
C ASN A 190 5.02 -7.46 7.50
N LYS A 191 4.38 -8.63 7.51
CA LYS A 191 3.27 -8.94 8.45
C LYS A 191 3.74 -9.05 9.90
N ASP A 192 5.01 -9.36 10.13
CA ASP A 192 5.62 -9.42 11.46
C ASP A 192 5.88 -8.03 12.07
N GLY A 193 5.59 -6.94 11.33
CA GLY A 193 5.82 -5.57 11.78
C GLY A 193 7.29 -5.18 11.83
N SER A 194 8.21 -6.00 11.31
CA SER A 194 9.63 -5.65 11.25
C SER A 194 9.86 -4.59 10.17
N ASN A 195 10.31 -3.39 10.57
CA ASN A 195 10.71 -2.29 9.68
C ASN A 195 12.04 -2.57 8.97
N ARG A 196 12.22 -3.75 8.38
CA ARG A 196 13.34 -4.02 7.48
C ARG A 196 12.94 -3.49 6.10
N PRO A 197 13.71 -2.57 5.49
CA PRO A 197 13.44 -2.09 4.14
C PRO A 197 13.37 -3.29 3.19
N VAL A 198 12.21 -3.50 2.58
CA VAL A 198 12.05 -4.46 1.49
C VAL A 198 12.17 -3.64 0.21
N ASP A 199 13.27 -3.82 -0.51
CA ASP A 199 13.31 -3.39 -1.90
C ASP A 199 12.44 -4.37 -2.69
N PRO A 200 11.52 -3.89 -3.55
CA PRO A 200 10.77 -4.78 -4.43
C PRO A 200 11.77 -5.60 -5.25
N PRO A 201 11.54 -6.91 -5.42
CA PRO A 201 12.42 -7.74 -6.23
C PRO A 201 12.51 -7.15 -7.63
N THR A 202 13.73 -7.06 -8.14
CA THR A 202 13.98 -6.54 -9.48
C THR A 202 13.47 -7.59 -10.49
N LEU A 203 13.05 -7.16 -11.69
CA LEU A 203 12.56 -8.04 -12.77
C LEU A 203 13.53 -9.21 -13.08
N GLU A 204 14.81 -9.08 -12.73
CA GLU A 204 15.85 -10.12 -12.83
C GLU A 204 15.68 -11.29 -11.83
N GLU A 205 14.97 -11.11 -10.72
CA GLU A 205 14.73 -12.13 -9.68
C GLU A 205 13.58 -13.09 -9.99
N LEU A 206 12.74 -12.75 -10.99
CA LEU A 206 11.60 -13.57 -11.43
C LEU A 206 11.98 -14.67 -12.41
N LEU A 207 13.25 -14.74 -12.83
CA LEU A 207 13.72 -15.80 -13.71
C LEU A 207 14.01 -17.06 -12.87
N PRO A 208 13.34 -18.20 -13.13
CA PRO A 208 13.54 -19.42 -12.39
C PRO A 208 14.91 -19.99 -12.78
N ASN A 209 15.93 -19.72 -11.95
CA ASN A 209 17.10 -20.56 -11.68
C ASN A 209 18.27 -19.71 -11.15
N ASN A 210 18.32 -19.48 -9.83
CA ASN A 210 19.59 -19.45 -9.12
C ASN A 210 19.40 -19.58 -7.60
N PRO A 211 20.07 -20.53 -6.93
CA PRO A 211 20.04 -20.61 -5.47
C PRO A 211 21.01 -19.60 -4.85
N LYS A 212 20.59 -18.86 -3.82
CA LYS A 212 21.40 -18.34 -2.69
C LYS A 212 20.51 -17.59 -1.68
N CYS A 213 20.33 -18.10 -0.45
CA CYS A 213 21.20 -18.03 0.75
C CYS A 213 20.95 -16.79 1.61
N ILE A 214 20.40 -17.05 2.81
CA ILE A 214 20.03 -16.11 3.88
C ILE A 214 21.29 -15.78 4.71
N PRO A 215 21.58 -14.51 5.06
CA PRO A 215 22.65 -14.18 5.99
C PRO A 215 22.18 -14.38 7.43
N THR A 216 22.89 -15.21 8.20
CA THR A 216 22.79 -15.29 9.66
C THR A 216 24.02 -14.62 10.27
N GLU A 217 23.80 -13.68 11.19
CA GLU A 217 24.86 -13.11 12.00
C GLU A 217 25.53 -14.20 12.84
N ASN A 218 26.84 -14.39 12.67
CA ASN A 218 27.68 -15.04 13.65
C ASN A 218 29.10 -14.46 13.57
N ASN A 219 29.52 -13.83 14.67
CA ASN A 219 30.90 -13.39 14.91
C ASN A 219 31.83 -14.60 14.99
N GLN A 220 32.68 -14.80 13.96
CA GLN A 220 34.02 -15.42 14.01
C GLN A 220 34.70 -15.40 12.61
N PRO A 221 36.03 -15.62 12.50
CA PRO A 221 36.98 -14.77 11.77
C PRO A 221 36.68 -14.58 10.28
N THR A 222 36.83 -13.32 9.86
CA THR A 222 36.37 -12.70 8.62
C THR A 222 37.03 -13.31 7.37
N ARG A 223 36.41 -14.34 6.77
CA ARG A 223 36.62 -14.61 5.34
C ARG A 223 35.80 -13.57 4.56
N PRO A 224 36.42 -12.69 3.76
CA PRO A 224 35.70 -11.63 3.08
C PRO A 224 34.69 -12.23 2.10
N GLU A 225 33.43 -11.81 2.21
CA GLU A 225 32.39 -12.23 1.29
C GLU A 225 32.56 -11.53 -0.07
N PHE A 226 32.16 -12.20 -1.15
CA PHE A 226 32.22 -11.61 -2.49
C PHE A 226 30.96 -11.90 -3.31
N GLN A 227 30.64 -10.98 -4.20
CA GLN A 227 29.52 -11.07 -5.13
C GLN A 227 30.01 -10.81 -6.57
N ILE A 228 29.62 -11.68 -7.50
CA ILE A 228 29.89 -11.52 -8.94
C ILE A 228 28.57 -11.21 -9.65
N LYS A 229 28.52 -10.10 -10.39
CA LYS A 229 27.39 -9.73 -11.25
C LYS A 229 27.86 -9.64 -12.69
N TYR A 230 27.13 -10.27 -13.60
CA TYR A 230 27.37 -10.18 -15.04
C TYR A 230 26.43 -9.11 -15.61
N ARG A 231 26.95 -8.16 -16.39
CA ARG A 231 26.22 -6.99 -16.88
C ARG A 231 26.40 -6.85 -18.39
N SER A 232 25.33 -6.45 -19.08
CA SER A 232 25.37 -6.01 -20.48
C SER A 232 25.07 -4.52 -20.52
N LYS A 233 25.87 -3.75 -21.28
CA LYS A 233 25.46 -2.42 -21.71
C LYS A 233 24.57 -2.64 -22.94
N VAL A 234 23.28 -2.44 -22.79
CA VAL A 234 22.32 -2.57 -23.88
C VAL A 234 22.31 -1.25 -24.65
N GLU A 235 22.86 -1.25 -25.87
CA GLU A 235 22.79 -0.12 -26.78
C GLU A 235 21.67 -0.33 -27.81
N LEU A 236 21.03 0.75 -28.25
CA LEU A 236 19.97 0.69 -29.27
C LEU A 236 20.41 0.04 -30.60
N ARG A 237 21.73 -0.03 -30.85
CA ARG A 237 22.34 -0.69 -32.01
C ARG A 237 22.33 -2.23 -31.92
N ASP A 238 22.19 -2.79 -30.72
CA ASP A 238 22.16 -4.24 -30.47
C ASP A 238 20.86 -4.91 -30.97
N TYR A 239 19.88 -4.08 -31.39
CA TYR A 239 18.59 -4.47 -31.96
C TYR A 239 18.54 -4.35 -33.50
N ASP A 240 19.68 -4.24 -34.18
CA ASP A 240 19.71 -4.40 -35.64
C ASP A 240 19.27 -5.83 -36.03
N ARG A 241 18.63 -5.96 -37.19
CA ARG A 241 18.00 -7.21 -37.69
C ARG A 241 18.99 -8.36 -37.93
N LEU A 242 20.28 -8.09 -37.78
CA LEU A 242 21.37 -9.03 -37.99
C LEU A 242 21.86 -9.69 -36.68
N SER A 243 21.44 -9.19 -35.51
CA SER A 243 21.91 -9.68 -34.20
C SER A 243 21.06 -10.85 -33.71
N THR A 244 21.69 -11.98 -33.35
CA THR A 244 20.95 -13.18 -32.92
C THR A 244 20.51 -13.05 -31.45
N PRO A 245 19.43 -13.72 -31.01
CA PRO A 245 19.03 -13.75 -29.59
C PRO A 245 20.15 -14.25 -28.64
N ALA A 246 21.07 -15.07 -29.16
CA ALA A 246 22.23 -15.56 -28.43
C ALA A 246 23.33 -14.49 -28.23
N ASP A 247 23.42 -13.51 -29.12
CA ASP A 247 24.34 -12.37 -28.96
C ASP A 247 23.81 -11.38 -27.92
N ARG A 248 22.49 -11.21 -27.87
CA ARG A 248 21.78 -10.27 -26.97
C ARG A 248 21.74 -10.70 -25.50
N SER A 249 21.99 -11.97 -25.21
CA SER A 249 21.96 -12.56 -23.87
C SER A 249 23.35 -12.75 -23.25
N ARG A 250 24.42 -12.41 -23.97
CA ARG A 250 25.79 -12.50 -23.50
C ARG A 250 26.16 -11.24 -22.69
N PRO A 251 26.61 -11.37 -21.43
CA PRO A 251 27.10 -10.23 -20.66
C PRO A 251 28.41 -9.66 -21.21
N ASN A 252 28.56 -8.34 -21.19
CA ASN A 252 29.74 -7.65 -21.72
C ASN A 252 30.78 -7.38 -20.62
N GLU A 253 30.34 -7.27 -19.37
CA GLU A 253 31.19 -6.89 -18.23
C GLU A 253 30.86 -7.76 -17.00
N LEU A 254 31.88 -8.13 -16.24
CA LEU A 254 31.81 -8.78 -14.93
C LEU A 254 32.11 -7.73 -13.86
N GLN A 255 31.21 -7.56 -12.90
CA GLN A 255 31.43 -6.76 -11.71
C GLN A 255 31.62 -7.67 -10.49
N LEU A 256 32.83 -7.68 -9.93
CA LEU A 256 33.18 -8.34 -8.68
C LEU A 256 33.13 -7.33 -7.54
N THR A 257 32.38 -7.62 -6.48
CA THR A 257 32.36 -6.84 -5.24
C THR A 257 32.87 -7.71 -4.11
N VAL A 258 33.95 -7.31 -3.45
CA VAL A 258 34.49 -8.00 -2.26
C VAL A 258 34.28 -7.12 -1.04
N PHE A 259 33.62 -7.66 -0.01
CA PHE A 259 33.37 -6.98 1.25
C PHE A 259 34.57 -7.18 2.18
N LEU A 260 35.21 -6.09 2.56
CA LEU A 260 36.47 -6.05 3.29
C LEU A 260 36.32 -5.19 4.56
N PRO A 261 35.51 -5.61 5.55
CA PRO A 261 35.13 -4.78 6.69
C PRO A 261 36.33 -4.31 7.52
N ASN A 262 37.40 -5.11 7.59
CA ASN A 262 38.61 -4.81 8.36
C ASN A 262 39.70 -4.07 7.55
N VAL A 263 39.44 -3.72 6.29
CA VAL A 263 40.40 -3.01 5.43
C VAL A 263 40.17 -1.51 5.51
N THR A 264 41.23 -0.76 5.75
CA THR A 264 41.13 0.70 5.92
C THR A 264 41.57 1.46 4.69
N SER A 265 42.51 0.90 3.93
CA SER A 265 43.05 1.45 2.70
C SER A 265 43.10 0.38 1.60
N ALA A 266 43.00 0.83 0.34
CA ALA A 266 43.17 -0.05 -0.82
C ALA A 266 44.57 -0.71 -0.88
N GLY A 267 45.57 -0.12 -0.22
CA GLY A 267 46.93 -0.67 -0.15
C GLY A 267 47.12 -1.80 0.87
N ASP A 268 46.10 -2.11 1.69
CA ASP A 268 46.18 -3.19 2.69
C ASP A 268 45.88 -4.58 2.07
N VAL A 269 45.57 -4.61 0.77
CA VAL A 269 45.08 -5.78 0.05
C VAL A 269 45.67 -5.80 -1.36
N ASP A 270 46.05 -6.98 -1.81
CA ASP A 270 46.51 -7.23 -3.17
C ASP A 270 45.46 -8.06 -3.93
N LEU A 271 45.23 -7.72 -5.20
CA LEU A 271 44.25 -8.38 -6.05
C LEU A 271 44.87 -8.69 -7.40
N GLU A 272 45.03 -9.99 -7.66
CA GLU A 272 45.46 -10.53 -8.95
C GLU A 272 44.23 -11.04 -9.71
N ILE A 273 44.11 -10.65 -10.98
CA ILE A 273 43.02 -11.06 -11.88
C ILE A 273 43.59 -11.98 -12.95
N PHE A 274 42.91 -13.10 -13.18
CA PHE A 274 43.21 -14.10 -14.21
C PHE A 274 41.98 -14.33 -15.10
N GLU A 275 42.17 -14.98 -16.26
CA GLU A 275 41.14 -15.18 -17.29
C GLU A 275 39.85 -15.75 -16.70
N ARG A 276 39.94 -16.68 -15.74
CA ARG A 276 38.78 -17.35 -15.13
C ARG A 276 38.73 -17.31 -13.62
N HIS A 277 39.57 -16.52 -12.97
CA HIS A 277 39.50 -16.38 -11.51
C HIS A 277 40.23 -15.12 -11.04
N ALA A 278 40.03 -14.73 -9.79
CA ALA A 278 40.84 -13.73 -9.12
C ALA A 278 41.36 -14.28 -7.79
N VAL A 279 42.52 -13.79 -7.38
CA VAL A 279 43.12 -14.10 -6.09
C VAL A 279 43.29 -12.79 -5.33
N LEU A 280 42.65 -12.70 -4.16
CA LEU A 280 42.78 -11.56 -3.26
C LEU A 280 43.55 -11.99 -2.02
N SER A 281 44.69 -11.35 -1.78
CA SER A 281 45.55 -11.63 -0.63
C SER A 281 45.75 -10.40 0.25
N ALA A 282 45.92 -10.59 1.55
CA ALA A 282 46.25 -9.49 2.47
C ALA A 282 47.25 -9.96 3.54
N PRO A 283 48.34 -9.21 3.80
CA PRO A 283 49.33 -9.59 4.80
C PRO A 283 48.75 -9.53 6.24
N PRO A 284 49.45 -10.11 7.23
CA PRO A 284 49.06 -10.01 8.64
C PRO A 284 48.91 -8.54 9.08
N PRO A 285 47.87 -8.18 9.88
CA PRO A 285 47.00 -9.07 10.65
C PRO A 285 45.71 -9.53 9.93
N LEU A 286 45.49 -9.16 8.67
CA LEU A 286 44.24 -9.48 7.96
C LEU A 286 44.20 -10.91 7.43
N ASN A 287 45.34 -11.46 6.97
CA ASN A 287 45.50 -12.83 6.46
C ASN A 287 44.37 -13.26 5.51
N TYR A 288 44.00 -12.40 4.56
CA TYR A 288 43.07 -12.80 3.52
C TYR A 288 43.80 -13.63 2.48
N ASP A 289 43.16 -14.72 2.07
CA ASP A 289 43.53 -15.53 0.92
C ASP A 289 42.23 -16.05 0.30
N LEU A 290 41.76 -15.33 -0.73
CA LEU A 290 40.46 -15.56 -1.34
C LEU A 290 40.63 -15.84 -2.83
N HIS A 291 40.36 -17.08 -3.20
CA HIS A 291 40.27 -17.52 -4.59
C HIS A 291 38.83 -17.42 -5.11
N ILE A 292 38.63 -16.67 -6.18
CA ILE A 292 37.32 -16.26 -6.71
C ILE A 292 37.19 -16.76 -8.15
N PRO A 293 36.48 -17.85 -8.42
CA PRO A 293 36.32 -18.34 -9.79
C PRO A 293 35.27 -17.55 -10.59
N PHE A 294 35.56 -17.31 -11.86
CA PHE A 294 34.67 -16.71 -12.86
C PHE A 294 34.10 -17.79 -13.79
N LYS A 295 32.84 -17.63 -14.21
CA LYS A 295 32.19 -18.56 -15.14
C LYS A 295 32.58 -18.28 -16.60
N GLN A 296 32.98 -17.06 -16.90
CA GLN A 296 33.31 -16.59 -18.23
C GLN A 296 34.71 -15.98 -18.22
N SER A 297 35.36 -16.03 -19.38
CA SER A 297 36.70 -15.47 -19.55
C SER A 297 36.64 -13.94 -19.50
N VAL A 298 37.53 -13.31 -18.75
CA VAL A 298 37.64 -11.84 -18.64
C VAL A 298 38.92 -11.31 -19.29
N ASP A 299 38.91 -10.05 -19.69
CA ASP A 299 40.11 -9.31 -20.12
C ASP A 299 40.80 -8.73 -18.87
N GLU A 300 41.92 -9.34 -18.47
CA GLU A 300 42.68 -9.00 -17.26
C GLU A 300 43.23 -7.56 -17.32
N ASP A 301 43.65 -7.10 -18.51
CA ASP A 301 44.36 -5.83 -18.69
C ASP A 301 43.42 -4.62 -18.73
N LYS A 302 42.14 -4.82 -19.06
CA LYS A 302 41.15 -3.75 -19.21
C LYS A 302 40.26 -3.55 -17.98
N GLY A 303 40.65 -4.13 -16.85
CA GLY A 303 39.93 -4.02 -15.59
C GLY A 303 39.99 -2.64 -14.93
N ARG A 304 38.95 -2.31 -14.15
CA ARG A 304 38.94 -1.13 -13.27
C ARG A 304 38.50 -1.51 -11.86
N ALA A 305 39.26 -1.10 -10.85
CA ALA A 305 38.92 -1.32 -9.44
C ALA A 305 38.71 0.01 -8.69
N VAL A 306 37.74 0.04 -7.78
CA VAL A 306 37.42 1.17 -6.90
C VAL A 306 37.19 0.66 -5.47
N PHE A 307 37.92 1.19 -4.50
CA PHE A 307 37.71 0.88 -3.09
C PHE A 307 36.80 1.92 -2.43
N ASP A 308 35.63 1.48 -1.97
CA ASP A 308 34.68 2.29 -1.23
C ASP A 308 35.02 2.23 0.26
N LYS A 309 35.64 3.30 0.77
CA LYS A 309 36.05 3.42 2.17
C LYS A 309 34.87 3.47 3.14
N THR A 310 33.74 4.01 2.71
CA THR A 310 32.54 4.20 3.54
C THR A 310 31.85 2.87 3.79
N HIS A 311 31.69 2.08 2.73
CA HIS A 311 31.01 0.77 2.80
C HIS A 311 31.96 -0.42 2.89
N LYS A 312 33.26 -0.16 3.00
CA LYS A 312 34.31 -1.17 3.17
C LYS A 312 34.24 -2.28 2.10
N LYS A 313 34.13 -1.89 0.83
CA LYS A 313 34.01 -2.83 -0.30
C LYS A 313 34.94 -2.46 -1.45
N LEU A 314 35.59 -3.47 -2.03
CA LEU A 314 36.35 -3.35 -3.27
C LEU A 314 35.44 -3.75 -4.43
N ILE A 315 35.25 -2.84 -5.39
CA ILE A 315 34.42 -3.07 -6.58
C ILE A 315 35.35 -3.10 -7.79
N VAL A 316 35.41 -4.25 -8.46
CA VAL A 316 36.21 -4.50 -9.65
C VAL A 316 35.26 -4.72 -10.82
N THR A 317 35.53 -4.08 -11.95
CA THR A 317 34.74 -4.21 -13.19
C THR A 317 35.68 -4.65 -14.32
N LEU A 318 35.39 -5.79 -14.93
CA LEU A 318 36.22 -6.50 -15.89
C LEU A 318 35.42 -6.77 -17.19
N PRO A 319 35.94 -6.46 -18.38
CA PRO A 319 35.27 -6.84 -19.63
C PRO A 319 35.29 -8.36 -19.85
N ILE A 320 34.26 -8.92 -20.48
CA ILE A 320 34.12 -10.35 -20.76
C ILE A 320 34.52 -10.65 -22.20
N VAL A 321 35.29 -11.71 -22.40
CA VAL A 321 35.79 -12.15 -23.70
C VAL A 321 35.13 -13.47 -24.11
N TYR A 322 34.49 -13.47 -25.29
CA TYR A 322 33.91 -14.67 -25.90
C TYR A 322 34.84 -15.18 -27.00
N LYS A 323 35.13 -16.49 -27.00
CA LYS A 323 35.80 -17.17 -28.13
C LYS A 323 34.69 -17.65 -29.06
N ASP A 324 34.52 -17.02 -30.22
CA ASP A 324 33.42 -17.32 -31.15
C ASP A 324 33.48 -18.76 -31.69
N LEU A 325 32.32 -19.40 -31.83
CA LEU A 325 32.11 -20.63 -32.61
C LEU A 325 31.37 -20.27 -33.91
N PRO A 326 31.70 -20.91 -35.05
CA PRO A 326 31.21 -20.48 -36.37
C PRO A 326 29.71 -20.79 -36.59
N PRO A 327 28.96 -19.93 -37.32
CA PRO A 327 27.51 -20.03 -37.47
C PRO A 327 27.07 -21.09 -38.51
N GLN A 328 26.04 -21.87 -38.18
CA GLN A 328 25.39 -22.86 -39.05
C GLN A 328 23.98 -22.38 -39.48
N HIS A 329 23.89 -21.83 -40.71
CA HIS A 329 22.82 -22.03 -41.72
C HIS A 329 21.34 -21.54 -41.50
N PRO A 330 20.48 -21.43 -42.55
CA PRO A 330 20.04 -20.16 -43.19
C PRO A 330 18.48 -19.97 -43.22
N PRO A 331 17.87 -18.93 -43.86
CA PRO A 331 16.50 -18.49 -43.59
C PRO A 331 15.43 -19.15 -44.49
N ILE A 332 14.21 -19.31 -43.98
CA ILE A 332 13.02 -19.75 -44.74
C ILE A 332 11.88 -18.71 -44.60
N VAL A 333 11.23 -18.42 -45.73
CA VAL A 333 10.07 -17.53 -45.96
C VAL A 333 8.83 -18.39 -46.27
N SER A 334 7.62 -17.78 -46.22
CA SER A 334 6.29 -18.21 -46.77
C SER A 334 5.40 -19.03 -45.82
N GLU A 335 4.06 -18.99 -45.79
CA GLU A 335 2.96 -18.11 -46.23
C GLU A 335 1.64 -18.77 -45.68
N ILE A 336 0.67 -17.95 -45.24
CA ILE A 336 -0.81 -18.10 -45.21
C ILE A 336 -1.49 -19.33 -44.53
N GLN A 337 -2.41 -19.11 -43.57
CA GLN A 337 -3.90 -19.21 -43.74
C GLN A 337 -4.69 -18.97 -42.41
N PRO A 338 -5.88 -18.33 -42.47
CA PRO A 338 -6.78 -18.11 -41.33
C PRO A 338 -7.89 -19.18 -41.26
N GLU A 339 -8.32 -19.56 -40.06
CA GLU A 339 -9.55 -20.35 -39.85
C GLU A 339 -10.57 -19.60 -38.98
N GLU A 340 -11.83 -19.75 -39.38
CA GLU A 340 -13.04 -19.14 -38.83
C GLU A 340 -13.60 -19.88 -37.60
N ASN A 341 -14.49 -19.14 -36.92
CA ASN A 341 -15.25 -19.41 -35.70
C ASN A 341 -15.94 -20.78 -35.54
N GLU A 342 -16.21 -21.14 -34.28
CA GLU A 342 -17.56 -21.53 -33.79
C GLU A 342 -17.67 -21.11 -32.29
N PRO A 343 -18.90 -20.87 -31.77
CA PRO A 343 -19.18 -20.12 -30.54
C PRO A 343 -19.49 -21.02 -29.32
N VAL A 344 -20.21 -20.48 -28.32
CA VAL A 344 -20.76 -21.11 -27.08
C VAL A 344 -19.94 -20.74 -25.81
N SER A 345 -20.45 -20.25 -24.68
CA SER A 345 -21.81 -20.12 -24.10
C SER A 345 -21.81 -19.07 -22.98
N ASP A 346 -22.94 -18.40 -22.79
CA ASP A 346 -23.29 -17.65 -21.58
C ASP A 346 -23.24 -18.53 -20.32
N VAL A 347 -22.56 -18.05 -19.27
CA VAL A 347 -22.67 -18.57 -17.91
C VAL A 347 -23.12 -17.42 -16.98
N PRO A 348 -24.12 -17.63 -16.11
CA PRO A 348 -24.66 -16.57 -15.26
C PRO A 348 -23.64 -16.07 -14.24
N ILE A 349 -23.62 -14.75 -14.03
CA ILE A 349 -22.88 -14.09 -12.94
C ILE A 349 -23.63 -14.39 -11.64
N GLU A 350 -23.10 -15.29 -10.80
CA GLU A 350 -23.48 -15.35 -9.39
C GLU A 350 -22.78 -14.22 -8.63
N GLU A 351 -23.58 -13.36 -8.01
CA GLU A 351 -23.10 -12.35 -7.06
C GLU A 351 -22.52 -13.04 -5.81
N PRO A 352 -21.35 -12.62 -5.31
CA PRO A 352 -20.79 -13.21 -4.09
C PRO A 352 -21.62 -12.80 -2.87
N PRO A 353 -21.76 -13.69 -1.86
CA PRO A 353 -22.63 -13.46 -0.73
C PRO A 353 -22.10 -12.34 0.18
N VAL A 354 -23.02 -11.46 0.57
CA VAL A 354 -22.84 -10.48 1.64
C VAL A 354 -22.63 -11.22 2.96
N LEU A 355 -21.39 -11.32 3.43
CA LEU A 355 -21.10 -11.74 4.78
C LEU A 355 -21.29 -10.56 5.73
N LEU A 356 -22.55 -10.35 6.13
CA LEU A 356 -22.91 -9.46 7.23
C LEU A 356 -22.78 -10.22 8.56
N GLY A 357 -22.00 -9.66 9.48
CA GLY A 357 -22.20 -9.83 10.91
C GLY A 357 -21.58 -11.07 11.56
N LYS A 358 -20.46 -10.86 12.26
CA LYS A 358 -20.20 -11.32 13.64
C LYS A 358 -18.77 -10.96 14.03
N GLU A 359 -18.62 -9.83 14.74
CA GLU A 359 -17.61 -9.55 15.77
C GLU A 359 -17.67 -8.05 16.15
N ILE A 360 -18.75 -7.64 16.84
CA ILE A 360 -18.87 -6.28 17.43
C ILE A 360 -19.44 -6.34 18.85
N ASP A 361 -18.98 -7.30 19.66
CA ASP A 361 -19.44 -7.47 21.05
C ASP A 361 -18.43 -7.01 22.12
N GLN A 362 -17.32 -6.38 21.74
CA GLN A 362 -16.35 -5.82 22.71
C GLN A 362 -16.31 -4.29 22.77
N ILE A 363 -17.23 -3.60 22.08
CA ILE A 363 -17.33 -2.14 22.16
C ILE A 363 -18.35 -1.78 23.25
N SER A 364 -17.92 -1.03 24.27
CA SER A 364 -18.81 -0.48 25.30
C SER A 364 -19.77 0.53 24.66
N ARG A 365 -21.06 0.17 24.55
CA ARG A 365 -22.10 1.02 23.97
C ARG A 365 -22.95 1.66 25.06
N GLU A 366 -23.17 2.96 24.95
CA GLU A 366 -24.01 3.72 25.87
C GLU A 366 -25.45 3.79 25.37
N MET A 367 -26.41 4.04 26.26
CA MET A 367 -27.79 4.30 25.84
C MET A 367 -27.89 5.76 25.38
N PRO A 368 -28.44 6.05 24.18
CA PRO A 368 -28.64 7.42 23.75
C PRO A 368 -29.69 8.09 24.65
N ILE A 369 -29.54 9.37 24.90
CA ILE A 369 -30.62 10.18 25.50
C ILE A 369 -31.65 10.42 24.41
N PHE A 370 -32.93 10.18 24.68
CA PHE A 370 -33.98 10.40 23.70
C PHE A 370 -35.28 10.88 24.33
N ASP A 371 -36.08 11.55 23.51
CA ASP A 371 -37.48 11.85 23.79
C ASP A 371 -38.36 10.96 22.91
N SER A 372 -39.49 10.48 23.44
CA SER A 372 -40.44 9.63 22.70
C SER A 372 -41.83 10.23 22.68
N ARG A 373 -42.52 10.12 21.55
CA ARG A 373 -43.92 10.51 21.38
C ARG A 373 -44.67 9.45 20.60
N LEU A 374 -45.76 8.96 21.19
CA LEU A 374 -46.66 7.98 20.57
C LEU A 374 -47.84 8.73 19.94
N GLU A 375 -48.10 8.47 18.66
CA GLU A 375 -49.29 8.94 17.93
C GLU A 375 -50.00 7.75 17.28
N ASP A 376 -51.21 7.96 16.77
CA ASP A 376 -52.07 6.90 16.21
C ASP A 376 -51.43 6.18 15.01
N ASP A 377 -50.53 6.85 14.28
CA ASP A 377 -49.89 6.37 13.06
C ASP A 377 -48.43 5.90 13.26
N GLY A 378 -47.83 6.15 14.43
CA GLY A 378 -46.44 5.82 14.66
C GLY A 378 -45.84 6.25 15.99
N LEU A 379 -44.64 5.74 16.26
CA LEU A 379 -43.78 6.12 17.37
C LEU A 379 -42.64 7.01 16.86
N TYR A 380 -42.53 8.20 17.43
CA TYR A 380 -41.50 9.19 17.13
C TYR A 380 -40.45 9.21 18.25
N LEU A 381 -39.19 8.99 17.89
CA LEU A 381 -38.05 8.99 18.80
C LEU A 381 -37.03 10.04 18.35
N ILE A 382 -36.72 10.99 19.23
CA ILE A 382 -35.72 12.02 18.99
C ILE A 382 -34.46 11.66 19.79
N LEU A 383 -33.49 11.02 19.15
CA LEU A 383 -32.22 10.63 19.75
C LEU A 383 -31.27 11.85 19.77
N ARG A 384 -30.96 12.36 20.96
CA ARG A 384 -30.06 13.51 21.18
C ARG A 384 -28.60 13.09 21.04
N THR A 385 -28.20 12.89 19.79
CA THR A 385 -26.91 12.32 19.40
C THR A 385 -26.29 13.20 18.30
N PRO A 386 -25.58 14.29 18.68
CA PRO A 386 -25.04 15.22 17.70
C PRO A 386 -23.93 14.57 16.86
N GLY A 387 -23.86 14.92 15.58
CA GLY A 387 -22.78 14.45 14.70
C GLY A 387 -22.83 12.97 14.31
N VAL A 388 -24.02 12.38 14.20
CA VAL A 388 -24.22 11.06 13.57
C VAL A 388 -24.14 11.19 12.05
N SER A 389 -23.42 10.27 11.41
CA SER A 389 -23.37 10.16 9.93
C SER A 389 -24.42 9.15 9.45
N PRO A 390 -25.05 9.33 8.27
CA PRO A 390 -25.97 8.34 7.70
C PRO A 390 -25.38 6.94 7.59
N ASP A 391 -24.12 6.83 7.17
CA ASP A 391 -23.39 5.55 7.08
C ASP A 391 -23.19 4.83 8.43
N ASN A 392 -23.40 5.54 9.55
CA ASN A 392 -23.12 5.08 10.91
C ASN A 392 -24.40 4.85 11.73
N LEU A 393 -25.57 4.85 11.09
CA LEU A 393 -26.85 4.51 11.68
C LEU A 393 -27.32 3.17 11.10
N THR A 394 -27.54 2.19 11.96
CA THR A 394 -28.11 0.90 11.58
C THR A 394 -29.33 0.63 12.44
N VAL A 395 -30.45 0.35 11.81
CA VAL A 395 -31.69 -0.07 12.48
C VAL A 395 -31.98 -1.49 12.04
N GLU A 396 -31.78 -2.42 12.95
CA GLU A 396 -32.08 -3.83 12.75
C GLU A 396 -33.48 -4.11 13.29
N VAL A 397 -34.37 -4.62 12.44
CA VAL A 397 -35.71 -5.07 12.82
C VAL A 397 -35.66 -6.59 12.94
N SER A 398 -35.97 -7.11 14.14
CA SER A 398 -36.09 -8.54 14.39
C SER A 398 -37.53 -9.01 14.16
N GLU A 399 -37.70 -10.32 13.92
CA GLU A 399 -38.97 -10.96 13.55
C GLU A 399 -40.10 -10.77 14.59
N GLU A 400 -39.78 -10.44 15.85
CA GLU A 400 -40.73 -10.29 16.96
C GLU A 400 -41.13 -8.83 17.29
N ASN A 401 -41.12 -7.93 16.30
CA ASN A 401 -41.44 -6.51 16.53
C ASN A 401 -40.45 -5.78 17.47
N ARG A 402 -39.20 -6.27 17.47
CA ARG A 402 -38.11 -5.74 18.27
C ARG A 402 -37.15 -4.99 17.36
N LEU A 403 -36.83 -3.75 17.70
CA LEU A 403 -35.91 -2.91 16.96
C LEU A 403 -34.62 -2.72 17.75
N CYS A 404 -33.49 -2.87 17.10
CA CYS A 404 -32.18 -2.55 17.63
C CYS A 404 -31.60 -1.39 16.82
N VAL A 405 -31.46 -0.23 17.45
CA VAL A 405 -30.83 0.94 16.86
C VAL A 405 -29.39 0.98 17.32
N LEU A 406 -28.48 0.96 16.36
CA LEU A 406 -27.05 1.12 16.54
C LEU A 406 -26.66 2.44 15.88
N LEU A 407 -26.06 3.34 16.64
CA LEU A 407 -25.58 4.60 16.08
C LEU A 407 -24.18 4.92 16.60
N THR A 408 -23.37 5.49 15.73
CA THR A 408 -22.05 6.03 16.09
C THR A 408 -22.04 7.54 15.82
N SER A 409 -21.90 8.31 16.89
CA SER A 409 -21.70 9.77 16.83
C SER A 409 -20.24 10.10 17.10
N LEU A 410 -19.82 11.29 16.72
CA LEU A 410 -18.46 11.77 16.96
C LEU A 410 -18.49 12.97 17.92
N GLY A 411 -18.11 12.73 19.17
CA GLY A 411 -18.19 13.72 20.25
C GLY A 411 -17.23 14.90 20.07
N GLN A 412 -17.41 15.97 20.85
CA GLN A 412 -16.65 17.23 20.75
C GLN A 412 -15.11 17.07 20.87
N GLY A 413 -14.62 15.94 21.37
CA GLY A 413 -13.19 15.61 21.41
C GLY A 413 -12.66 14.83 20.20
N GLY A 414 -13.47 14.59 19.17
CA GLY A 414 -13.08 13.78 18.01
C GLY A 414 -13.23 12.27 18.22
N PHE A 415 -13.92 11.84 19.29
CA PHE A 415 -14.04 10.44 19.70
C PHE A 415 -15.35 9.83 19.23
N PRO A 416 -15.34 8.61 18.65
CA PRO A 416 -16.56 7.89 18.37
C PRO A 416 -17.24 7.52 19.69
N LEU A 417 -18.52 7.89 19.80
CA LEU A 417 -19.44 7.50 20.84
C LEU A 417 -20.38 6.46 20.22
N TYR A 418 -20.34 5.25 20.77
CA TYR A 418 -21.15 4.14 20.30
C TYR A 418 -22.38 4.03 21.16
N TYR A 419 -23.53 3.99 20.51
CA TYR A 419 -24.80 3.91 21.19
C TYR A 419 -25.60 2.69 20.74
N LYS A 420 -26.36 2.13 21.67
CA LYS A 420 -27.29 1.04 21.42
C LYS A 420 -28.61 1.32 22.12
N LEU A 421 -29.69 1.17 21.37
CA LEU A 421 -31.05 1.25 21.87
C LEU A 421 -31.81 0.02 21.37
N ALA A 422 -32.15 -0.88 22.29
CA ALA A 422 -33.09 -1.95 22.05
C ALA A 422 -34.49 -1.45 22.38
N LEU A 423 -35.45 -1.71 21.50
CA LEU A 423 -36.81 -1.23 21.60
C LEU A 423 -37.79 -2.34 21.23
N SER A 424 -38.91 -2.42 21.93
CA SER A 424 -39.99 -3.36 21.67
C SER A 424 -41.31 -2.63 21.83
N VAL A 425 -42.20 -2.77 20.85
CA VAL A 425 -43.55 -2.19 20.91
C VAL A 425 -44.54 -3.34 21.09
N GLU A 426 -45.14 -3.44 22.26
CA GLU A 426 -46.17 -4.43 22.55
C GLU A 426 -47.54 -3.91 22.09
N GLY A 427 -48.41 -4.78 21.60
CA GLY A 427 -49.76 -4.40 21.14
C GLY A 427 -49.83 -3.74 19.76
N ALA A 428 -48.71 -3.64 19.04
CA ALA A 428 -48.66 -3.12 17.67
C ALA A 428 -47.80 -4.00 16.76
N THR A 429 -47.96 -3.88 15.45
CA THR A 429 -47.05 -4.50 14.46
C THR A 429 -46.33 -3.42 13.67
N CYS A 430 -45.00 -3.40 13.71
CA CYS A 430 -44.14 -2.47 12.99
C CYS A 430 -44.21 -2.80 11.49
N LEU A 431 -44.65 -1.84 10.69
CA LEU A 431 -44.72 -1.95 9.24
C LEU A 431 -43.42 -1.50 8.58
N SER A 432 -42.87 -0.39 9.05
CA SER A 432 -41.66 0.21 8.50
C SER A 432 -41.11 1.26 9.48
N TYR A 433 -39.89 1.71 9.22
CA TYR A 433 -39.32 2.83 9.92
C TYR A 433 -38.76 3.86 8.93
N ARG A 434 -38.61 5.10 9.39
CA ARG A 434 -37.90 6.17 8.69
C ARG A 434 -36.94 6.83 9.66
N THR A 435 -35.78 7.22 9.15
CA THR A 435 -34.78 7.96 9.90
C THR A 435 -34.49 9.27 9.20
N ASP A 436 -34.46 10.36 9.97
CA ASP A 436 -33.97 11.66 9.52
C ASP A 436 -32.82 12.10 10.43
N ILE A 437 -31.73 12.55 9.84
CA ILE A 437 -30.49 12.88 10.57
C ILE A 437 -30.24 14.37 10.41
N SER A 438 -30.33 15.09 11.53
CA SER A 438 -29.94 16.49 11.62
C SER A 438 -28.54 16.63 12.22
N GLN A 439 -28.02 17.87 12.29
CA GLN A 439 -26.72 18.14 12.93
C GLN A 439 -26.69 17.73 14.41
N ASP A 440 -27.82 17.87 15.10
CA ASP A 440 -27.92 17.74 16.55
C ASP A 440 -28.62 16.46 17.02
N ASN A 441 -29.55 15.93 16.21
CA ASN A 441 -30.41 14.83 16.60
C ASN A 441 -30.66 13.85 15.45
N VAL A 442 -30.96 12.60 15.79
CA VAL A 442 -31.52 11.60 14.89
C VAL A 442 -32.99 11.41 15.22
N LEU A 443 -33.87 11.66 14.26
CA LEU A 443 -35.29 11.36 14.34
C LEU A 443 -35.52 9.95 13.79
N LEU A 444 -36.08 9.06 14.60
CA LEU A 444 -36.54 7.74 14.20
C LEU A 444 -38.06 7.69 14.31
N VAL A 445 -38.72 7.44 13.18
CA VAL A 445 -40.17 7.29 13.09
C VAL A 445 -40.49 5.83 12.79
N ILE A 446 -41.18 5.15 13.68
CA ILE A 446 -41.59 3.75 13.53
C ILE A 446 -43.09 3.76 13.22
N LEU A 447 -43.45 3.37 12.00
CA LEU A 447 -44.84 3.24 11.59
C LEU A 447 -45.36 1.86 11.99
N TYR A 448 -46.49 1.83 12.68
CA TYR A 448 -47.07 0.59 13.17
C TYR A 448 -48.58 0.53 12.90
N THR A 449 -49.14 -0.68 12.93
CA THR A 449 -50.59 -0.90 13.00
C THR A 449 -50.95 -1.32 14.41
N ALA A 450 -51.83 -0.56 15.07
CA ALA A 450 -52.33 -0.90 16.39
C ALA A 450 -53.17 -2.18 16.33
N GLY A 451 -52.96 -3.09 17.30
CA GLY A 451 -53.85 -4.20 17.56
C GLY A 451 -55.07 -3.77 18.38
N GLU A 452 -55.72 -4.72 19.05
CA GLU A 452 -56.88 -4.45 19.93
C GLU A 452 -56.50 -3.71 21.23
N GLN A 453 -55.21 -3.59 21.55
CA GLN A 453 -54.69 -2.96 22.76
C GLN A 453 -53.88 -1.71 22.43
N VAL A 454 -53.88 -0.73 23.35
CA VAL A 454 -53.06 0.48 23.24
C VAL A 454 -51.58 0.07 23.23
N PRO A 455 -50.77 0.53 22.25
CA PRO A 455 -49.37 0.16 22.16
C PRO A 455 -48.57 0.59 23.38
N VAL A 456 -47.69 -0.29 23.87
CA VAL A 456 -46.80 -0.03 25.01
C VAL A 456 -45.35 -0.15 24.57
N ILE A 457 -44.53 0.82 24.98
CA ILE A 457 -43.13 0.93 24.55
C ILE A 457 -42.20 0.46 25.66
N HIS A 458 -41.33 -0.49 25.31
CA HIS A 458 -40.26 -1.00 26.14
C HIS A 458 -38.92 -0.67 25.49
N TYR A 459 -37.96 -0.15 26.25
CA TYR A 459 -36.61 0.14 25.73
C TYR A 459 -35.51 -0.13 26.73
N GLY A 460 -34.28 -0.30 26.24
CA GLY A 460 -33.11 -0.51 27.08
C GLY A 460 -31.81 -0.64 26.31
N PRO A 461 -30.67 -0.86 27.01
CA PRO A 461 -29.38 -1.09 26.36
C PRO A 461 -29.30 -2.46 25.67
N SER A 462 -30.14 -3.41 26.09
CA SER A 462 -30.30 -4.72 25.48
C SER A 462 -31.73 -5.21 25.63
N PHE A 463 -32.07 -6.21 24.84
CA PHE A 463 -33.33 -6.93 24.87
C PHE A 463 -33.61 -7.68 26.19
N GLU A 464 -32.59 -7.88 27.02
CA GLU A 464 -32.69 -8.50 28.34
C GLU A 464 -32.96 -7.47 29.44
N ASN A 465 -32.72 -6.18 29.16
CA ASN A 465 -32.80 -5.08 30.13
C ASN A 465 -33.77 -3.98 29.66
N LEU A 466 -35.00 -4.36 29.32
CA LEU A 466 -36.03 -3.41 28.88
C LEU A 466 -36.77 -2.81 30.08
N SER A 467 -36.92 -1.48 30.09
CA SER A 467 -37.73 -0.72 31.05
C SER A 467 -39.01 -0.21 30.39
N LEU A 468 -40.10 -0.18 31.15
CA LEU A 468 -41.38 0.38 30.74
C LEU A 468 -41.32 1.91 30.82
N VAL A 469 -41.80 2.61 29.78
CA VAL A 469 -42.16 4.03 29.92
C VAL A 469 -43.66 4.18 29.86
N SER A 470 -44.23 4.69 30.96
CA SER A 470 -45.54 5.30 30.92
C SER A 470 -45.42 6.64 30.17
N PRO A 471 -46.33 6.96 29.24
CA PRO A 471 -46.31 8.26 28.58
C PRO A 471 -46.34 9.36 29.67
N PRO A 472 -45.55 10.44 29.52
CA PRO A 472 -45.69 11.57 30.43
C PRO A 472 -47.15 12.03 30.37
N SER A 473 -47.82 12.01 31.51
CA SER A 473 -49.14 12.60 31.68
C SER A 473 -49.07 14.03 31.16
N ASN A 474 -49.85 14.34 30.13
CA ASN A 474 -50.05 15.71 29.67
C ASN A 474 -50.42 16.57 30.88
N GLY A 475 -49.50 17.45 31.28
CA GLY A 475 -49.84 18.59 32.11
C GLY A 475 -50.73 19.49 31.28
N VAL A 476 -51.96 19.68 31.77
CA VAL A 476 -52.96 20.65 31.31
C VAL A 476 -52.37 22.06 31.28
#